data_AF-A0A351NXC9-F1
#
_entry.id   AF-A0A351NXC9-F1
#
_cell.length_a   1.000
_cell.length_b   1.000
_cell.length_c   1.000
_cell.angle_alpha   90.00
_cell.angle_beta   90.00
_cell.angle_gamma   90.00
#
_symmetry.space_group_name_H-M   'P 1'
#
loop_
_entity.id
_entity.type
_entity.pdbx_description
1 polymer ?
#
loop_
_entity_poly.entity_id
_entity_poly.type
_entity_poly.pdbx_seq_one_letter_code
_entity_poly.pdbx_strand_id
1 'polypeptide(L)'
;IENPQGSYRLGTTGAIKDTAVSYEDLAFFAAEFLLKAYPERLKERFKFEQLPTTEMALLEIIGAQRGCLRTGGRVDLERVSTIFINELRAGLFGPLGFETPEIIDVEMQYVAVLK
;
A
#
# COMPACT_ATOMS: atom_id res chain seq x y z
N ILE A 1 -4.22 -18.79 -15.31
CA ILE A 1 -4.87 -18.01 -14.23
C ILE A 1 -3.88 -16.92 -13.88
N GLU A 2 -4.08 -15.70 -14.41
CA GLU A 2 -3.37 -14.54 -13.89
C GLU A 2 -3.83 -14.31 -12.45
N ASN A 3 -2.90 -14.18 -11.51
CA ASN A 3 -3.20 -13.85 -10.12
C ASN A 3 -2.98 -12.34 -9.95
N PRO A 4 -4.03 -11.50 -9.94
CA PRO A 4 -3.89 -10.05 -9.83
C PRO A 4 -3.13 -9.64 -8.56
N GLN A 5 -3.31 -10.40 -7.48
CA GLN A 5 -2.65 -10.16 -6.19
C GLN A 5 -1.12 -10.30 -6.30
N GLY A 6 -0.66 -11.29 -7.08
CA GLY A 6 0.77 -11.45 -7.36
C GLY A 6 1.36 -10.27 -8.12
N SER A 7 0.64 -9.74 -9.11
CA SER A 7 1.07 -8.56 -9.88
C SER A 7 1.17 -7.31 -9.01
N TYR A 8 0.24 -7.10 -8.07
CA TYR A 8 0.29 -5.95 -7.15
C TYR A 8 1.43 -6.09 -6.13
N ARG A 9 1.66 -7.26 -5.54
CA ARG A 9 2.80 -7.49 -4.62
C ARG A 9 4.14 -7.23 -5.27
N LEU A 10 4.32 -7.75 -6.49
CA LEU A 10 5.53 -7.53 -7.26
C LEU A 10 5.66 -6.05 -7.67
N GLY A 11 4.56 -5.36 -7.99
CA GLY A 11 4.57 -3.92 -8.29
C GLY A 11 4.94 -3.06 -7.07
N THR A 12 4.39 -3.34 -5.90
CA THR A 12 4.66 -2.60 -4.66
C THR A 12 6.12 -2.74 -4.22
N THR A 13 6.69 -3.94 -4.36
CA THR A 13 8.12 -4.20 -4.06
C THR A 13 9.09 -3.71 -5.16
N GLY A 14 8.58 -3.29 -6.31
CA GLY A 14 9.39 -2.81 -7.44
C GLY A 14 9.93 -3.92 -8.36
N ALA A 15 9.42 -5.16 -8.22
CA ALA A 15 9.80 -6.31 -9.03
C ALA A 15 9.18 -6.31 -10.45
N ILE A 16 8.13 -5.52 -10.70
CA ILE A 16 7.59 -5.25 -12.06
C ILE A 16 7.77 -3.78 -12.41
N LYS A 17 8.18 -3.50 -13.66
CA LYS A 17 8.37 -2.14 -14.19
C LYS A 17 7.11 -1.30 -14.10
N ASP A 18 7.30 -0.02 -13.75
CA ASP A 18 6.29 1.04 -13.53
C ASP A 18 5.31 1.30 -14.70
N THR A 19 5.42 0.58 -15.82
CA THR A 19 4.60 0.74 -17.03
C THR A 19 3.33 -0.12 -17.07
N ALA A 20 3.12 -1.01 -16.10
CA ALA A 20 1.95 -1.92 -16.11
C ALA A 20 0.83 -1.52 -15.14
N VAL A 21 1.12 -0.75 -14.08
CA VAL A 21 0.18 -0.40 -13.01
C VAL A 21 0.45 1.03 -12.55
N SER A 22 -0.60 1.83 -12.31
CA SER A 22 -0.43 3.21 -11.86
C SER A 22 0.10 3.26 -10.42
N TYR A 23 0.85 4.31 -10.08
CA TYR A 23 1.31 4.53 -8.70
C TYR A 23 0.15 4.66 -7.72
N GLU A 24 -0.98 5.21 -8.17
CA GLU A 24 -2.21 5.27 -7.39
C GLU A 24 -2.69 3.87 -7.03
N ASP A 25 -2.90 2.98 -8.00
CA ASP A 25 -3.37 1.62 -7.73
C ASP A 25 -2.40 0.85 -6.79
N LEU A 26 -1.09 1.03 -6.99
CA LEU A 26 -0.09 0.44 -6.11
C LEU A 26 -0.18 1.00 -4.69
N ALA A 27 -0.37 2.31 -4.55
CA ALA A 27 -0.47 2.97 -3.26
C ALA A 27 -1.74 2.56 -2.51
N PHE A 28 -2.88 2.46 -3.21
CA PHE A 28 -4.13 1.95 -2.64
C PHE A 28 -3.97 0.53 -2.13
N PHE A 29 -3.43 -0.38 -2.96
CA PHE A 29 -3.16 -1.75 -2.55
C PHE A 29 -2.22 -1.83 -1.34
N ALA A 30 -1.11 -1.09 -1.38
CA ALA A 30 -0.12 -1.09 -0.31
C ALA A 30 -0.68 -0.50 0.99
N ALA A 31 -1.47 0.57 0.92
CA ALA A 31 -2.13 1.19 2.05
C ALA A 31 -3.15 0.24 2.69
N GLU A 32 -4.01 -0.39 1.89
CA GLU A 32 -4.97 -1.39 2.38
C GLU A 32 -4.25 -2.56 3.06
N PHE A 33 -3.20 -3.07 2.42
CA PHE A 33 -2.39 -4.16 2.96
C PHE A 33 -1.74 -3.79 4.29
N LEU A 34 -1.12 -2.62 4.38
CA LEU A 34 -0.45 -2.17 5.60
C LEU A 34 -1.43 -1.90 6.74
N LEU A 35 -2.63 -1.39 6.46
CA LEU A 35 -3.68 -1.24 7.48
C LEU A 35 -4.09 -2.58 8.09
N LYS A 36 -4.12 -3.65 7.29
CA LYS A 36 -4.51 -5.00 7.74
C LYS A 36 -3.36 -5.76 8.40
N ALA A 37 -2.20 -5.80 7.75
CA ALA A 37 -1.07 -6.66 8.13
C ALA A 37 -0.06 -5.97 9.06
N TYR A 38 0.12 -4.64 8.94
CA TYR A 38 1.12 -3.89 9.70
C TYR A 38 0.58 -2.57 10.30
N PRO A 39 -0.59 -2.56 10.97
CA PRO A 39 -1.18 -1.34 11.51
C PRO A 39 -0.26 -0.62 12.51
N GLU A 40 0.47 -1.37 13.33
CA GLU A 40 1.37 -0.80 14.34
C GLU A 40 2.57 -0.06 13.69
N ARG A 41 3.06 -0.53 12.54
CA ARG A 41 4.13 0.17 11.79
C ARG A 41 3.64 1.51 11.24
N LEU A 42 2.39 1.57 10.77
CA LEU A 42 1.77 2.83 10.33
C LEU A 42 1.61 3.81 11.50
N LYS A 43 1.14 3.34 12.65
CA LYS A 43 0.99 4.17 13.86
C LYS A 43 2.33 4.76 14.30
N GLU A 44 3.35 3.93 14.40
CA GLU A 44 4.69 4.37 14.84
C GLU A 44 5.29 5.39 13.87
N ARG A 45 5.21 5.13 12.55
CA ARG A 45 5.84 5.97 11.54
C ARG A 45 5.17 7.33 11.39
N PHE A 46 3.84 7.35 11.30
CA PHE A 46 3.06 8.55 11.02
C PHE A 46 2.43 9.17 12.27
N LYS A 47 2.71 8.59 13.45
CA LYS A 47 2.22 9.02 14.76
C LYS A 47 0.68 9.11 14.80
N PHE A 48 0.01 8.10 14.26
CA PHE A 48 -1.45 8.03 14.33
C PHE A 48 -1.90 7.70 15.75
N GLU A 49 -2.74 8.57 16.33
CA GLU A 49 -3.48 8.25 17.56
C GLU A 49 -4.55 7.18 17.27
N GLN A 50 -5.23 7.32 16.14
CA GLN A 50 -6.19 6.35 15.63
C GLN A 50 -5.93 6.13 14.14
N LEU A 51 -5.85 4.85 13.74
CA LEU A 51 -5.67 4.52 12.33
C LEU A 51 -6.95 4.82 11.55
N PRO A 52 -6.82 5.36 10.33
CA PRO A 52 -7.95 5.48 9.43
C PRO A 52 -8.48 4.10 9.03
N THR A 53 -9.79 4.03 8.77
CA THR A 53 -10.48 2.79 8.40
C THR A 53 -10.29 2.43 6.92
N THR A 54 -9.90 3.41 6.10
CA THR A 54 -9.76 3.24 4.64
C THR A 54 -8.39 3.70 4.17
N GLU A 55 -7.92 3.03 3.11
CA GLU A 55 -6.68 3.33 2.40
C GLU A 55 -6.68 4.75 1.81
N MET A 56 -7.83 5.22 1.30
CA MET A 56 -7.98 6.61 0.84
C MET A 56 -7.71 7.61 1.97
N ALA A 57 -8.34 7.42 3.14
CA ALA A 57 -8.13 8.32 4.28
C ALA A 57 -6.68 8.25 4.78
N LEU A 58 -6.03 7.09 4.70
CA LEU A 58 -4.60 6.96 5.00
C LEU A 58 -3.75 7.82 4.04
N LEU A 59 -3.97 7.69 2.73
CA LEU A 59 -3.24 8.47 1.72
C LEU A 59 -3.54 9.97 1.83
N GLU A 60 -4.75 10.37 2.19
CA GLU A 60 -5.06 11.78 2.45
C GLU A 60 -4.28 12.34 3.64
N ILE A 61 -4.22 11.61 4.76
CA ILE A 61 -3.48 12.08 5.94
C ILE A 61 -1.98 12.12 5.66
N ILE A 62 -1.43 11.10 5.00
CA ILE A 62 -0.02 11.09 4.57
C ILE A 62 0.23 12.26 3.62
N GLY A 63 -0.67 12.50 2.67
CA GLY A 63 -0.56 13.59 1.71
C GLY A 63 -0.56 14.95 2.38
N ALA A 64 -1.41 15.16 3.38
CA ALA A 64 -1.42 16.37 4.20
C ALA A 64 -0.11 16.54 4.99
N GLN A 65 0.39 15.49 5.64
CA GLN A 65 1.66 15.53 6.38
C GLN A 65 2.88 15.81 5.48
N ARG A 66 2.82 15.38 4.21
CA ARG A 66 3.90 15.56 3.21
C ARG A 66 3.72 16.79 2.33
N GLY A 67 2.72 17.63 2.59
CA GLY A 67 2.46 18.84 1.81
C GLY A 67 2.07 18.56 0.35
N CYS A 68 1.46 17.40 0.08
CA CYS A 68 0.93 17.02 -1.23
C CYS A 68 -0.49 17.56 -1.38
N LEU A 69 -0.64 18.88 -1.36
CA LEU A 69 -1.93 19.54 -1.51
C LEU A 69 -2.02 20.23 -2.88
N ARG A 70 -3.18 20.13 -3.52
CA ARG A 70 -3.58 20.90 -4.70
C ARG A 70 -4.36 22.14 -4.27
N THR A 71 -4.54 23.06 -5.22
CA THR A 71 -5.40 24.23 -5.09
C THR A 71 -6.79 23.82 -4.60
N GLY A 72 -7.30 24.52 -3.59
CA GLY A 72 -8.59 24.18 -2.96
C GLY A 72 -8.50 23.19 -1.79
N GLY A 73 -7.30 22.88 -1.30
CA GLY A 73 -7.10 22.12 -0.06
C GLY A 73 -7.30 20.60 -0.20
N ARG A 74 -7.38 20.08 -1.43
CA ARG A 74 -7.48 18.64 -1.71
C ARG A 74 -6.09 18.03 -1.82
N VAL A 75 -5.95 16.76 -1.43
CA VAL A 75 -4.68 16.03 -1.58
C VAL A 75 -4.43 15.68 -3.04
N ASP A 76 -3.17 15.81 -3.47
CA ASP A 76 -2.68 15.34 -4.76
C ASP A 76 -2.42 13.83 -4.69
N LEU A 77 -3.39 13.02 -5.14
CA LEU A 77 -3.32 11.56 -5.06
C LEU A 77 -2.14 10.97 -5.82
N GLU A 78 -1.88 11.43 -7.03
CA GLU A 78 -0.77 10.96 -7.86
C GLU A 78 0.57 11.20 -7.15
N ARG A 79 0.74 12.42 -6.60
CA ARG A 79 1.97 12.81 -5.93
C ARG A 79 2.16 12.11 -4.59
N VAL A 80 1.12 11.98 -3.77
CA VAL A 80 1.23 11.24 -2.50
C VAL A 80 1.46 9.75 -2.75
N SER A 81 0.81 9.17 -3.76
CA SER A 81 0.98 7.77 -4.12
C SER A 81 2.41 7.46 -4.54
N THR A 82 3.00 8.33 -5.37
CA THR A 82 4.40 8.23 -5.77
C THR A 82 5.34 8.31 -4.56
N ILE A 83 5.14 9.28 -3.67
CA ILE A 83 5.95 9.42 -2.46
C ILE A 83 5.80 8.18 -1.57
N PHE A 84 4.57 7.76 -1.29
CA PHE A 84 4.28 6.63 -0.42
C PHE A 84 4.94 5.34 -0.88
N ILE A 85 4.80 5.00 -2.18
CA ILE A 85 5.46 3.82 -2.75
C ILE A 85 6.98 3.93 -2.70
N ASN A 86 7.54 5.12 -2.98
CA ASN A 86 8.99 5.31 -2.89
C ASN A 86 9.51 5.16 -1.46
N GLU A 87 8.81 5.67 -0.45
CA GLU A 87 9.17 5.49 0.96
C GLU A 87 9.10 4.03 1.40
N LEU A 88 8.11 3.31 0.87
CA LEU A 88 7.93 1.89 1.10
C LEU A 88 9.08 1.08 0.50
N ARG A 89 9.43 1.34 -0.77
CA ARG A 89 10.57 0.72 -1.46
C ARG A 89 11.91 1.10 -0.82
N ALA A 90 12.03 2.30 -0.25
CA ALA A 90 13.19 2.74 0.51
C ALA A 90 13.31 2.09 1.90
N GLY A 91 12.34 1.26 2.32
CA GLY A 91 12.37 0.57 3.60
C GLY A 91 12.11 1.49 4.81
N LEU A 92 11.51 2.66 4.61
CA LEU A 92 11.28 3.63 5.68
C LEU A 92 10.23 3.18 6.73
N PHE A 93 9.52 2.11 6.42
CA PHE A 93 8.56 1.42 7.30
C PHE A 93 9.19 0.25 8.06
N GLY A 94 10.51 0.07 7.92
CA GLY A 94 11.26 -1.07 8.42
C GLY A 94 11.14 -2.30 7.50
N PRO A 95 11.61 -3.48 7.96
CA PRO A 95 11.43 -4.72 7.21
C PRO A 95 9.95 -5.05 7.11
N LEU A 96 9.46 -5.16 5.87
CA LEU A 96 8.08 -5.50 5.52
C LEU A 96 8.10 -6.68 4.55
N GLY A 97 7.23 -7.67 4.79
CA GLY A 97 6.94 -8.74 3.85
C GLY A 97 5.53 -8.61 3.29
N PHE A 98 5.40 -8.63 1.97
CA PHE A 98 4.10 -8.67 1.27
C PHE A 98 3.59 -10.08 1.04
N GLU A 99 4.40 -11.08 1.39
CA GLU A 99 4.10 -12.49 1.34
C GLU A 99 4.41 -13.07 2.73
N THR A 100 3.37 -13.28 3.54
CA THR A 100 3.52 -14.04 4.79
C THR A 100 2.95 -15.45 4.58
N PRO A 101 3.44 -16.46 5.33
CA PRO A 101 2.90 -17.82 5.25
C PRO A 101 1.39 -17.87 5.44
N GLU A 102 0.82 -17.06 6.34
CA GLU A 102 -0.63 -17.04 6.56
C GLU A 102 -1.40 -16.53 5.34
N ILE A 103 -0.86 -15.56 4.61
CA ILE A 103 -1.50 -15.01 3.41
C ILE A 103 -1.46 -16.05 2.28
N ILE A 104 -0.33 -16.73 2.13
CA ILE A 104 -0.16 -17.78 1.12
C ILE A 104 -1.12 -18.94 1.40
N ASP A 105 -1.30 -19.33 2.67
CA ASP A 105 -2.22 -20.40 3.06
C ASP A 105 -3.68 -20.02 2.73
N VAL A 106 -4.09 -18.78 3.02
CA VAL A 106 -5.42 -18.27 2.66
C VAL A 106 -5.64 -18.25 1.14
N GLU A 107 -4.65 -17.78 0.38
CA GLU A 107 -4.72 -17.79 -1.09
C GLU A 107 -4.79 -19.20 -1.67
N MET A 108 -4.02 -20.14 -1.10
CA MET A 108 -4.06 -21.55 -1.53
C MET A 108 -5.44 -22.17 -1.31
N GLN A 109 -6.11 -21.86 -0.19
CA GLN A 109 -7.48 -22.33 0.03
C GLN A 109 -8.46 -21.75 -0.98
N TYR A 110 -8.35 -20.46 -1.30
CA TYR A 110 -9.23 -19.82 -2.28
C TYR A 110 -9.04 -20.39 -3.69
N VAL A 111 -7.79 -20.62 -4.11
CA VAL A 111 -7.48 -21.25 -5.40
C VAL A 111 -7.91 -22.72 -5.45
N ALA A 112 -7.86 -23.44 -4.34
CA ALA A 112 -8.34 -24.82 -4.26
C ALA A 112 -9.87 -24.94 -4.36
N VAL A 113 -10.60 -23.92 -3.90
CA VAL A 113 -12.07 -23.86 -4.00
C VAL A 113 -12.55 -23.45 -5.40
N LEU A 114 -11.74 -22.72 -6.15
CA LEU A 114 -12.04 -22.28 -7.52
C LEU A 114 -11.61 -23.28 -8.62
N LYS A 115 -11.00 -24.41 -8.24
CA LYS A 115 -10.69 -25.55 -9.12
C LYS A 115 -11.76 -26.61 -9.03
#